data_AF-A0A0E3NFF6-F1
#
_entry.id   AF-A0A0E3NFF6-F1
#
_cell.length_a   1.000
_cell.length_b   1.000
_cell.length_c   1.000
_cell.angle_alpha   90.00
_cell.angle_beta   90.00
_cell.angle_gamma   90.00
#
_symmetry.space_group_name_H-M   'P 1'
#
loop_
_entity.id
_entity.type
_entity.pdbx_description
1 polymer ?
#
loop_
_entity_poly.entity_id
_entity_poly.type
_entity_poly.pdbx_seq_one_letter_code
_entity_poly.pdbx_strand_id
1 'polypeptide(L)'
;MLKDDNYLKLKPEWVLRNDGNKVILYLTSTKNIEYQILDPVTATVISLINGRRCVGDLTKTIGFLFDISTDSSRSLLENIVNVLNDKLEKIDVLDVPDTTAVEYNPLDFLVSPEEFVCQHRLARPLTLMLYFSGWCQTNCIYCYADLTNMRKLNHMSLGQWMEIMEQARDLGIRMLQLTGGDPMSRPDSAEFLAKLTEMGFIFLASTKCYVSLDDANRLAEAGWNNPVNGVNREFQVSIDSPDPETADRLMRCKGYLSRATETLQNLMDAGIEPKVKAVLTPINYHQAYDHVETFSELGIRNFQFTSYARSHYRHDDHLFLTDEMKLKASDLLKAAKESWPDLIIEGDAVKYTLPSPESQKERRKKMGVQSRLFCRQNYAWDRT
;
A
#
# COMPACT_ATOMS: atom_id res chain seq x y z
N MET A 1 5.77 -21.60 24.30
CA MET A 1 6.54 -21.05 25.43
C MET A 1 7.88 -20.63 24.87
N LEU A 2 8.30 -19.38 25.10
CA LEU A 2 9.61 -18.92 24.63
C LEU A 2 10.71 -19.72 25.35
N LYS A 3 11.84 -19.99 24.72
CA LYS A 3 13.03 -20.53 25.42
C LYS A 3 14.01 -19.39 25.69
N ASP A 4 14.86 -19.53 26.70
CA ASP A 4 15.84 -18.48 27.05
C ASP A 4 16.85 -18.20 25.93
N ASP A 5 17.16 -19.22 25.13
CA ASP A 5 18.07 -19.18 23.99
C ASP A 5 17.39 -18.70 22.69
N ASN A 6 16.07 -18.49 22.68
CA ASN A 6 15.41 -17.87 21.53
C ASN A 6 15.75 -16.38 21.43
N TYR A 7 15.68 -15.86 20.21
CA TYR A 7 15.82 -14.44 19.90
C TYR A 7 14.49 -13.91 19.41
N LEU A 8 14.20 -12.66 19.73
CA LEU A 8 12.98 -11.97 19.30
C LEU A 8 13.33 -10.89 18.29
N LYS A 9 12.62 -10.87 17.16
CA LYS A 9 12.79 -9.87 16.10
C LYS A 9 11.44 -9.25 15.78
N LEU A 10 11.36 -7.92 15.82
CA LEU A 10 10.22 -7.21 15.25
C LEU A 10 10.29 -7.35 13.72
N LYS A 11 9.21 -7.82 13.09
CA LYS A 11 9.14 -7.95 11.64
C LYS A 11 9.40 -6.58 10.99
N PRO A 12 10.22 -6.54 9.92
CA PRO A 12 10.76 -5.28 9.40
C PRO A 12 9.66 -4.30 8.94
N GLU A 13 8.51 -4.80 8.49
CA GLU A 13 7.38 -3.98 8.04
C GLU A 13 6.67 -3.25 9.19
N TRP A 14 6.89 -3.66 10.44
CA TRP A 14 6.36 -3.00 11.62
C TRP A 14 7.39 -2.03 12.20
N VAL A 15 7.05 -0.74 12.19
CA VAL A 15 7.96 0.35 12.55
C VAL A 15 7.52 0.99 13.85
N LEU A 16 8.45 1.08 14.79
CA LEU A 16 8.29 1.84 16.03
C LEU A 16 8.60 3.31 15.77
N ARG A 17 7.69 4.20 16.16
CA ARG A 17 7.87 5.65 15.98
C ARG A 17 7.47 6.40 17.24
N ASN A 18 8.39 7.21 17.76
CA ASN A 18 8.06 8.23 18.76
C ASN A 18 7.18 9.29 18.08
N ASP A 19 5.99 9.54 18.63
CA ASP A 19 4.99 10.47 18.10
C ASP A 19 4.75 11.63 19.08
N GLY A 20 5.81 12.07 19.76
CA GLY A 20 5.79 13.11 20.79
C GLY A 20 5.48 12.50 22.15
N ASN A 21 4.27 12.69 22.63
CA ASN A 21 3.83 12.22 23.95
C ASN A 21 3.26 10.79 23.95
N LYS A 22 3.57 10.02 22.92
CA LYS A 22 3.16 8.62 22.76
C LYS A 22 4.09 7.92 21.78
N VAL A 23 4.14 6.60 21.85
CA VAL A 23 4.83 5.77 20.87
C VAL A 23 3.79 4.98 20.09
N ILE A 24 4.01 4.85 18.79
CA ILE A 24 3.19 4.03 17.92
C ILE A 24 4.00 2.92 17.29
N LEU A 25 3.34 1.79 17.06
CA LEU A 25 3.79 0.72 16.18
C LEU A 25 2.88 0.72 14.96
N TYR A 26 3.44 0.96 13.78
CA TYR A 26 2.64 1.04 12.55
C TYR A 26 3.17 0.12 11.45
N LEU A 27 2.25 -0.39 10.64
CA LEU A 27 2.56 -1.22 9.49
C LEU A 27 2.95 -0.31 8.32
N THR A 28 4.13 -0.57 7.75
CA THR A 28 4.50 -0.04 6.44
C THR A 28 3.89 -0.91 5.35
N SER A 29 3.07 -0.30 4.48
CA SER A 29 2.38 -1.01 3.40
C SER A 29 1.92 -0.03 2.32
N THR A 30 1.85 -0.52 1.09
CA THR A 30 1.23 0.17 -0.06
C THR A 30 -0.30 0.01 -0.08
N LYS A 31 -0.85 -0.94 0.69
CA LYS A 31 -2.27 -1.37 0.62
C LYS A 31 -3.10 -0.86 1.79
N ASN A 32 -2.57 -1.01 3.01
CA ASN A 32 -3.30 -0.75 4.24
C ASN A 32 -2.55 0.25 5.12
N ILE A 33 -3.29 1.03 5.90
CA ILE A 33 -2.74 1.86 6.95
C ILE A 33 -3.20 1.26 8.26
N GLU A 34 -2.25 0.75 9.04
CA GLU A 34 -2.52 0.14 10.33
C GLU A 34 -1.50 0.65 11.35
N TYR A 35 -1.98 0.98 12.55
CA TYR A 35 -1.14 1.38 13.65
C TYR A 35 -1.79 1.09 15.00
N GLN A 36 -0.96 0.99 16.02
CA GLN A 36 -1.33 0.82 17.41
C GLN A 36 -0.57 1.85 18.24
N ILE A 37 -1.28 2.52 19.16
CA ILE A 37 -0.63 3.33 20.21
C ILE A 37 -0.20 2.36 21.31
N LEU A 38 1.05 2.47 21.73
CA LEU A 38 1.64 1.61 22.76
C LEU A 38 1.68 2.36 24.08
N ASP A 39 1.41 1.67 25.18
CA ASP A 39 1.76 2.19 26.50
C ASP A 39 3.29 2.28 26.65
N PRO A 40 3.80 3.13 27.58
CA PRO A 40 5.23 3.36 27.72
C PRO A 40 6.08 2.10 28.01
N VAL A 41 5.53 1.15 28.78
CA VAL A 41 6.23 -0.09 29.13
C VAL A 41 6.39 -0.95 27.88
N THR A 42 5.29 -1.18 27.16
CA THR A 42 5.30 -1.95 25.91
C THR A 42 6.22 -1.31 24.86
N ALA A 43 6.17 0.02 24.69
CA ALA A 43 7.05 0.74 23.76
C ALA A 43 8.53 0.53 24.07
N THR A 44 8.90 0.65 25.34
CA THR A 44 10.27 0.43 25.82
C THR A 44 10.71 -1.01 25.57
N VAL A 45 9.89 -2.00 25.92
CA VAL A 45 10.22 -3.42 25.69
C VAL A 45 10.40 -3.73 24.21
N ILE A 46 9.50 -3.27 23.33
CA ILE A 46 9.62 -3.49 21.87
C ILE A 46 10.90 -2.86 21.32
N SER A 47 11.31 -1.68 21.81
CA SER A 47 12.56 -1.05 21.37
C SER A 47 13.82 -1.88 21.67
N LEU A 48 13.74 -2.84 22.61
CA LEU A 48 14.82 -3.78 22.93
C LEU A 48 14.81 -5.03 22.02
N ILE A 49 13.72 -5.29 21.30
CA ILE A 49 13.53 -6.46 20.44
C ILE A 49 14.20 -6.21 19.08
N ASN A 50 15.50 -6.50 19.00
CA ASN A 50 16.34 -6.20 17.84
C ASN A 50 16.97 -7.44 17.19
N GLY A 51 16.46 -8.65 17.48
CA GLY A 51 16.97 -9.90 16.89
C GLY A 51 18.34 -10.38 17.40
N ARG A 52 19.05 -9.59 18.22
CA ARG A 52 20.43 -9.89 18.63
C ARG A 52 20.56 -10.35 20.08
N ARG A 53 19.57 -10.05 20.92
CA ARG A 53 19.55 -10.46 22.34
C ARG A 53 18.61 -11.64 22.51
N CYS A 54 19.08 -12.65 23.24
CA CYS A 54 18.25 -13.78 23.59
C CYS A 54 17.19 -13.38 24.63
N VAL A 55 16.12 -14.15 24.72
CA VAL A 55 15.01 -13.94 25.66
C VAL A 55 15.51 -13.89 27.11
N GLY A 56 16.51 -14.69 27.48
CA GLY A 56 17.10 -14.66 28.82
C GLY A 56 17.74 -13.31 29.15
N ASP A 57 18.47 -12.71 28.21
CA ASP A 57 19.11 -11.41 28.40
C ASP A 57 18.12 -10.25 28.30
N LEU A 58 17.12 -10.35 27.44
CA LEU A 58 15.99 -9.42 27.41
C LEU A 58 15.25 -9.41 28.76
N THR A 59 14.97 -10.59 29.31
CA THR A 59 14.32 -10.74 30.62
C THR A 59 15.13 -10.08 31.74
N LYS A 60 16.46 -10.28 31.78
CA LYS A 60 17.31 -9.58 32.78
C LYS A 60 17.30 -8.07 32.58
N THR A 61 17.36 -7.61 31.34
CA THR A 61 17.39 -6.18 30.99
C THR A 61 16.08 -5.50 31.40
N ILE A 62 14.93 -6.11 31.08
CA ILE A 62 13.61 -5.60 31.44
C ILE A 62 13.45 -5.61 32.97
N GLY A 63 13.85 -6.69 33.66
CA GLY A 63 13.85 -6.76 35.11
C GLY A 63 14.64 -5.63 35.78
N PHE A 64 15.82 -5.32 35.24
CA PHE A 64 16.64 -4.20 35.70
C PHE A 64 16.01 -2.83 35.41
N LEU A 65 15.47 -2.62 34.20
CA LEU A 65 14.90 -1.34 33.79
C LEU A 65 13.65 -0.95 34.58
N PHE A 66 12.82 -1.92 34.93
CA PHE A 66 11.54 -1.68 35.62
C PHE A 66 11.56 -2.05 37.11
N ASP A 67 12.72 -2.47 37.65
CA ASP A 67 12.88 -2.91 39.04
C ASP A 67 11.87 -4.02 39.44
N ILE A 68 11.77 -5.06 38.61
CA ILE A 68 10.86 -6.20 38.80
C ILE A 68 11.61 -7.53 38.82
N SER A 69 11.01 -8.55 39.45
CA SER A 69 11.61 -9.89 39.50
C SER A 69 11.76 -10.50 38.10
N THR A 70 12.72 -11.41 37.93
CA THR A 70 12.95 -12.15 36.68
C THR A 70 11.67 -12.84 36.18
N ASP A 71 10.90 -13.47 37.07
CA ASP A 71 9.64 -14.14 36.71
C ASP A 71 8.58 -13.14 36.21
N SER A 72 8.48 -11.97 36.84
CA SER A 72 7.57 -10.90 36.42
C SER A 72 7.98 -10.33 35.07
N SER A 73 9.28 -10.09 34.87
CA SER A 73 9.84 -9.65 33.60
C SER A 73 9.59 -10.66 32.48
N ARG A 74 9.72 -11.94 32.80
CA ARG A 74 9.51 -13.03 31.84
C ARG A 74 8.05 -13.07 31.39
N SER A 75 7.14 -12.98 32.35
CA SER A 75 5.69 -12.93 32.12
C SER A 75 5.29 -11.67 31.33
N LEU A 76 5.88 -10.51 31.62
CA LEU A 76 5.66 -9.28 30.87
C LEU A 76 6.08 -9.44 29.40
N LEU A 77 7.29 -9.94 29.15
CA LEU A 77 7.80 -10.16 27.78
C LEU A 77 6.90 -11.14 27.00
N GLU A 78 6.53 -12.26 27.61
CA GLU A 78 5.64 -13.25 26.99
C GLU A 78 4.26 -12.67 26.69
N ASN A 79 3.69 -11.88 27.60
CA ASN A 79 2.40 -11.22 27.38
C ASN A 79 2.48 -10.22 26.23
N ILE A 80 3.53 -9.41 26.15
CA ILE A 80 3.73 -8.45 25.05
C ILE A 80 3.84 -9.19 23.71
N VAL A 81 4.65 -10.24 23.63
CA VAL A 81 4.77 -11.06 22.41
C VAL A 81 3.43 -11.66 22.01
N ASN A 82 2.68 -12.22 22.97
CA ASN A 82 1.37 -12.81 22.70
C ASN A 82 0.36 -11.76 22.18
N VAL A 83 0.30 -10.57 22.80
CA VAL A 83 -0.60 -9.50 22.39
C VAL A 83 -0.25 -8.96 21.01
N LEU A 84 1.04 -8.80 20.70
CA LEU A 84 1.48 -8.30 19.40
C LEU A 84 1.32 -9.33 18.29
N ASN A 85 1.45 -10.62 18.62
CA ASN A 85 1.23 -11.69 17.66
C ASN A 85 -0.23 -12.08 17.49
N ASP A 86 -1.14 -11.61 18.35
CA ASP A 86 -2.58 -11.78 18.14
C ASP A 86 -2.97 -11.17 16.78
N LYS A 87 -3.49 -12.02 15.89
CA LYS A 87 -3.98 -11.73 14.53
C LYS A 87 -2.93 -11.32 13.48
N LEU A 88 -1.82 -10.68 13.85
CA LEU A 88 -0.91 -10.04 12.88
C LEU A 88 0.55 -10.48 12.98
N GLU A 89 0.89 -11.38 13.90
CA GLU A 89 2.22 -12.01 14.03
C GLU A 89 3.38 -11.01 13.86
N LYS A 90 3.42 -9.94 14.67
CA LYS A 90 4.37 -8.82 14.50
C LYS A 90 5.82 -9.17 14.90
N ILE A 91 6.02 -10.20 15.70
CA ILE A 91 7.32 -10.61 16.25
C ILE A 91 7.64 -12.04 15.83
N ASP A 92 8.81 -12.19 15.20
CA ASP A 92 9.41 -13.49 14.90
C ASP A 92 10.17 -14.02 16.12
N VAL A 93 10.07 -15.34 16.35
CA VAL A 93 10.85 -16.08 17.32
C VAL A 93 11.89 -16.90 16.57
N LEU A 94 13.17 -16.66 16.86
CA LEU A 94 14.30 -17.23 16.13
C LEU A 94 15.14 -18.13 17.05
N ASP A 95 15.72 -19.18 16.48
CA ASP A 95 16.67 -20.05 17.19
C ASP A 95 18.11 -19.51 17.17
N VAL A 96 18.40 -18.58 16.27
CA VAL A 96 19.71 -17.93 16.13
C VAL A 96 19.55 -16.41 16.00
N PRO A 97 20.56 -15.61 16.39
CA PRO A 97 20.50 -14.17 16.26
C PRO A 97 20.39 -13.73 14.79
N ASP A 98 19.66 -12.64 14.55
CA ASP A 98 19.58 -11.97 13.26
C ASP A 98 20.23 -10.59 13.31
N THR A 99 21.31 -10.42 12.55
CA THR A 99 22.07 -9.17 12.49
C THR A 99 21.45 -8.12 11.57
N THR A 100 20.50 -8.52 10.72
CA THR A 100 19.77 -7.66 9.77
C THR A 100 18.55 -6.97 10.37
N ALA A 101 18.18 -7.32 11.60
CA ALA A 101 17.06 -6.72 12.29
C ALA A 101 17.28 -5.22 12.58
N VAL A 102 16.18 -4.48 12.62
CA VAL A 102 16.19 -3.04 12.93
C VAL A 102 16.61 -2.85 14.38
N GLU A 103 17.61 -1.99 14.59
CA GLU A 103 18.08 -1.60 15.91
C GLU A 103 17.51 -0.24 16.27
N TYR A 104 16.76 -0.20 17.37
CA TYR A 104 16.24 1.03 17.96
C TYR A 104 17.14 1.47 19.12
N ASN A 105 17.28 2.77 19.31
CA ASN A 105 17.78 3.31 20.57
C ASN A 105 16.61 3.41 21.56
N PRO A 106 16.58 2.62 22.66
CA PRO A 106 15.45 2.60 23.59
C PRO A 106 15.15 3.96 24.21
N LEU A 107 16.16 4.82 24.36
CA LEU A 107 16.01 6.16 24.92
C LEU A 107 15.07 7.05 24.08
N ASP A 108 14.97 6.79 22.77
CA ASP A 108 14.10 7.53 21.87
C ASP A 108 12.61 7.20 22.10
N PHE A 109 12.30 6.16 22.88
CA PHE A 109 10.94 5.65 23.09
C PHE A 109 10.49 5.71 24.56
N LEU A 110 11.28 6.35 25.41
CA LEU A 110 10.89 6.62 26.79
C LEU A 110 9.89 7.78 26.81
N VAL A 111 8.66 7.48 27.21
CA VAL A 111 7.60 8.47 27.44
C VAL A 111 7.20 8.41 28.89
N SER A 112 7.21 9.55 29.59
CA SER A 112 6.78 9.60 30.99
C SER A 112 5.29 9.20 31.09
N PRO A 113 4.90 8.39 32.09
CA PRO A 113 3.50 8.04 32.31
C PRO A 113 2.58 9.25 32.47
N GLU A 114 3.09 10.36 33.02
CA GLU A 114 2.36 11.61 33.21
C GLU A 114 2.13 12.37 31.89
N GLU A 115 3.05 12.24 30.93
CA GLU A 115 2.95 12.84 29.60
C GLU A 115 2.16 11.98 28.62
N PHE A 116 2.01 10.69 28.89
CA PHE A 116 1.37 9.74 27.99
C PHE A 116 -0.11 10.07 27.74
N VAL A 117 -0.46 10.27 26.46
CA VAL A 117 -1.84 10.54 26.06
C VAL A 117 -2.33 9.54 25.01
N CYS A 118 -3.26 8.68 25.43
CA CYS A 118 -4.00 7.76 24.56
C CYS A 118 -5.13 8.47 23.78
N GLN A 119 -4.75 9.47 22.97
CA GLN A 119 -5.63 10.09 21.98
C GLN A 119 -5.34 9.52 20.60
N HIS A 120 -6.39 9.21 19.84
CA HIS A 120 -6.29 8.64 18.50
C HIS A 120 -5.64 9.57 17.45
N ARG A 121 -5.59 10.88 17.68
CA ARG A 121 -4.89 11.79 16.77
C ARG A 121 -3.38 11.67 16.97
N LEU A 122 -2.69 11.34 15.88
CA LEU A 122 -1.23 11.31 15.80
C LEU A 122 -0.66 12.72 15.69
N ALA A 123 0.55 12.93 16.20
CA ALA A 123 1.28 14.19 16.12
C ALA A 123 1.70 14.51 14.68
N ARG A 124 1.97 13.48 13.88
CA ARG A 124 2.31 13.59 12.46
C ARG A 124 1.64 12.50 11.62
N PRO A 125 1.35 12.76 10.32
CA PRO A 125 0.74 11.77 9.44
C PRO A 125 1.56 10.49 9.33
N LEU A 126 0.90 9.36 9.03
CA LEU A 126 1.58 8.11 8.64
C LEU A 126 1.91 8.09 7.15
N THR A 127 1.07 8.75 6.35
CA THR A 127 1.19 8.79 4.90
C THR A 127 0.84 10.17 4.36
N LEU A 128 1.40 10.51 3.20
CA LEU A 128 1.01 11.66 2.40
C LEU A 128 0.37 11.21 1.10
N MET A 129 -0.78 11.80 0.78
CA MET A 129 -1.42 11.64 -0.52
C MET A 129 -0.96 12.77 -1.45
N LEU A 130 -0.27 12.40 -2.53
CA LEU A 130 0.36 13.34 -3.45
C LEU A 130 -0.42 13.42 -4.77
N TYR A 131 -0.82 14.62 -5.12
CA TYR A 131 -1.36 14.95 -6.44
C TYR A 131 -0.23 15.43 -7.35
N PHE A 132 0.62 14.50 -7.76
CA PHE A 132 1.84 14.82 -8.49
C PHE A 132 1.57 15.40 -9.89
N SER A 133 0.53 14.88 -10.56
CA SER A 133 0.16 15.29 -11.91
C SER A 133 -1.36 15.44 -12.05
N GLY A 134 -1.79 16.51 -12.74
CA GLY A 134 -3.15 16.64 -13.26
C GLY A 134 -3.32 16.07 -14.67
N TRP A 135 -2.26 15.55 -15.26
CA TRP A 135 -2.21 15.06 -16.64
C TRP A 135 -2.37 13.54 -16.72
N CYS A 136 -2.78 13.05 -17.88
CA CYS A 136 -2.90 11.63 -18.19
C CYS A 136 -2.99 11.47 -19.72
N GLN A 137 -2.40 10.40 -20.27
CA GLN A 137 -2.47 10.04 -21.68
C GLN A 137 -3.80 9.39 -22.09
N THR A 138 -4.65 9.04 -21.12
CA THR A 138 -5.96 8.41 -21.36
C THR A 138 -7.10 9.27 -20.80
N ASN A 139 -8.33 8.97 -21.24
CA ASN A 139 -9.56 9.64 -20.78
C ASN A 139 -10.62 8.58 -20.45
N CYS A 140 -10.28 7.69 -19.52
CA CYS A 140 -11.07 6.49 -19.22
C CYS A 140 -12.53 6.83 -18.95
N ILE A 141 -13.44 5.99 -19.44
CA ILE A 141 -14.89 6.20 -19.29
C ILE A 141 -15.34 6.19 -17.81
N TYR A 142 -14.60 5.47 -16.97
CA TYR A 142 -14.86 5.31 -15.54
C TYR A 142 -13.95 6.17 -14.65
N CYS A 143 -13.14 7.06 -15.23
CA CYS A 143 -12.05 7.75 -14.52
C CYS A 143 -12.56 8.51 -13.28
N TYR A 144 -12.01 8.22 -12.11
CA TYR A 144 -12.38 8.94 -10.88
C TYR A 144 -11.77 10.34 -10.77
N ALA A 145 -10.76 10.64 -11.59
CA ALA A 145 -9.95 11.84 -11.46
C ALA A 145 -10.58 13.03 -12.20
N ASP A 146 -10.63 14.19 -11.54
CA ASP A 146 -11.06 15.46 -12.15
C ASP A 146 -9.98 16.07 -13.04
N LEU A 147 -9.64 15.38 -14.13
CA LEU A 147 -8.59 15.81 -15.04
C LEU A 147 -8.86 17.21 -15.62
N THR A 148 -10.14 17.57 -15.80
CA THR A 148 -10.54 18.87 -16.36
C THR A 148 -10.11 20.04 -15.49
N ASN A 149 -10.32 19.96 -14.16
CA ASN A 149 -9.89 21.03 -13.27
C ASN A 149 -8.42 20.89 -12.89
N MET A 150 -7.91 19.67 -12.70
CA MET A 150 -6.50 19.46 -12.35
C MET A 150 -5.53 19.94 -13.43
N ARG A 151 -5.88 19.83 -14.71
CA ARG A 151 -5.08 20.38 -15.83
C ARG A 151 -4.89 21.89 -15.78
N LYS A 152 -5.76 22.62 -15.09
CA LYS A 152 -5.73 24.09 -14.98
C LYS A 152 -4.87 24.58 -13.82
N LEU A 153 -4.45 23.67 -12.93
CA LEU A 153 -3.66 24.04 -11.75
C LEU A 153 -2.20 24.25 -12.13
N ASN A 154 -1.55 25.21 -11.46
CA ASN A 154 -0.10 25.34 -11.54
C ASN A 154 0.56 24.11 -10.91
N HIS A 155 1.45 23.47 -11.66
CA HIS A 155 2.16 22.28 -11.20
C HIS A 155 3.43 22.70 -10.47
N MET A 156 3.68 22.10 -9.31
CA MET A 156 4.94 22.29 -8.61
C MET A 156 6.09 21.73 -9.45
N SER A 157 7.22 22.44 -9.43
CA SER A 157 8.47 21.97 -10.01
C SER A 157 8.98 20.75 -9.25
N LEU A 158 9.85 19.97 -9.90
CA LEU A 158 10.51 18.85 -9.25
C LEU A 158 11.26 19.27 -7.97
N GLY A 159 11.94 20.42 -7.99
CA GLY A 159 12.67 20.94 -6.82
C GLY A 159 11.75 21.19 -5.62
N GLN A 160 10.60 21.85 -5.83
CA GLN A 160 9.61 22.06 -4.78
C GLN A 160 9.06 20.74 -4.22
N TRP A 161 8.86 19.74 -5.07
CA TRP A 161 8.48 18.41 -4.61
C TRP A 161 9.56 17.80 -3.72
N MET A 162 10.83 17.91 -4.08
CA MET A 162 11.93 17.36 -3.28
C MET A 162 12.02 18.05 -1.91
N GLU A 163 11.85 19.37 -1.83
CA GLU A 163 11.80 20.10 -0.55
C GLU A 163 10.67 19.58 0.36
N ILE A 164 9.48 19.28 -0.20
CA ILE A 164 8.36 18.71 0.57
C ILE A 164 8.69 17.28 1.02
N MET A 165 9.33 16.49 0.16
CA MET A 165 9.70 15.11 0.47
C MET A 165 10.80 15.04 1.53
N GLU A 166 11.75 15.98 1.54
CA GLU A 166 12.75 16.10 2.60
C GLU A 166 12.08 16.38 3.95
N GLN A 167 11.19 17.38 4.01
CA GLN A 167 10.40 17.68 5.20
C GLN A 167 9.56 16.49 5.66
N ALA A 168 8.97 15.73 4.73
CA ALA A 168 8.22 14.52 5.06
C ALA A 168 9.11 13.46 5.71
N ARG A 169 10.34 13.28 5.22
CA ARG A 169 11.31 12.34 5.81
C ARG A 169 11.72 12.75 7.22
N ASP A 170 11.98 14.04 7.43
CA ASP A 170 12.33 14.61 8.74
C ASP A 170 11.20 14.42 9.75
N LEU A 171 9.95 14.50 9.27
CA LEU A 171 8.76 14.15 10.05
C LEU A 171 8.56 12.64 10.23
N GLY A 172 9.50 11.78 9.83
CA GLY A 172 9.38 10.33 10.01
C GLY A 172 8.30 9.68 9.13
N ILE A 173 7.85 10.37 8.07
CA ILE A 173 6.93 9.82 7.09
C ILE A 173 7.73 8.95 6.12
N ARG A 174 7.20 7.77 5.79
CA ARG A 174 7.82 6.83 4.85
C ARG A 174 6.87 6.31 3.77
N MET A 175 5.55 6.47 3.94
CA MET A 175 4.56 5.95 3.00
C MET A 175 3.93 7.08 2.20
N LEU A 176 3.86 6.93 0.88
CA LEU A 176 3.21 7.88 -0.01
C LEU A 176 2.09 7.20 -0.80
N GLN A 177 1.03 7.95 -1.08
CA GLN A 177 -0.03 7.57 -1.99
C GLN A 177 0.00 8.51 -3.20
N LEU A 178 0.45 7.99 -4.35
CA LEU A 178 0.42 8.74 -5.59
C LEU A 178 -1.00 8.70 -6.18
N THR A 179 -1.58 9.87 -6.41
CA THR A 179 -2.92 10.02 -6.98
C THR A 179 -2.99 11.26 -7.88
N GLY A 180 -4.20 11.59 -8.35
CA GLY A 180 -4.44 12.65 -9.32
C GLY A 180 -4.74 12.05 -10.69
N GLY A 181 -4.03 12.52 -11.71
CA GLY A 181 -4.01 11.90 -13.02
C GLY A 181 -3.10 10.67 -13.02
N ASP A 182 -2.06 10.70 -13.83
CA ASP A 182 -1.11 9.59 -13.96
C ASP A 182 0.30 10.01 -13.51
N PRO A 183 0.95 9.27 -12.59
CA PRO A 183 2.28 9.61 -12.10
C PRO A 183 3.35 9.57 -13.19
N MET A 184 3.14 8.87 -14.31
CA MET A 184 4.06 8.80 -15.46
C MET A 184 3.71 9.75 -16.61
N SER A 185 2.82 10.72 -16.38
CA SER A 185 2.40 11.66 -17.44
C SER A 185 3.24 12.93 -17.58
N ARG A 186 4.19 13.19 -16.66
CA ARG A 186 5.03 14.39 -16.69
C ARG A 186 6.39 14.06 -17.30
N PRO A 187 7.06 15.05 -17.93
CA PRO A 187 8.43 14.85 -18.42
C PRO A 187 9.45 14.48 -17.32
N ASP A 188 9.20 14.91 -16.08
CA ASP A 188 10.07 14.67 -14.90
C ASP A 188 9.60 13.47 -14.05
N SER A 189 8.69 12.63 -14.55
CA SER A 189 8.07 11.53 -13.80
C SER A 189 9.07 10.46 -13.34
N ALA A 190 9.90 9.93 -14.24
CA ALA A 190 10.86 8.90 -13.88
C ALA A 190 11.90 9.41 -12.88
N GLU A 191 12.35 10.67 -13.05
CA GLU A 191 13.23 11.32 -12.08
C GLU A 191 12.58 11.48 -10.70
N PHE A 192 11.32 11.92 -10.67
CA PHE A 192 10.58 12.07 -9.42
C PHE A 192 10.49 10.73 -8.68
N LEU A 193 10.04 9.67 -9.36
CA LEU A 193 9.91 8.35 -8.75
C LEU A 193 11.26 7.75 -8.34
N ALA A 194 12.33 7.97 -9.12
CA ALA A 194 13.69 7.59 -8.76
C ALA A 194 14.14 8.27 -7.46
N LYS A 195 13.96 9.58 -7.33
CA LYS A 195 14.31 10.32 -6.10
C LYS A 195 13.48 9.85 -4.90
N LEU A 196 12.18 9.59 -5.07
CA LEU A 196 11.37 9.00 -3.99
C LEU A 196 11.91 7.63 -3.54
N THR A 197 12.43 6.85 -4.48
CA THR A 197 13.01 5.53 -4.25
C THR A 197 14.31 5.64 -3.45
N GLU A 198 15.24 6.48 -3.89
CA GLU A 198 16.50 6.79 -3.21
C GLU A 198 16.27 7.32 -1.78
N MET A 199 15.22 8.11 -1.60
CA MET A 199 14.78 8.66 -0.32
C MET A 199 14.19 7.62 0.64
N GLY A 200 13.97 6.38 0.18
CA GLY A 200 13.40 5.31 1.00
C GLY A 200 11.89 5.45 1.23
N PHE A 201 11.15 6.09 0.32
CA PHE A 201 9.69 6.09 0.40
C PHE A 201 9.09 4.79 -0.14
N ILE A 202 8.01 4.34 0.48
CA ILE A 202 7.19 3.20 0.09
C ILE A 202 5.93 3.74 -0.59
N PHE A 203 5.72 3.35 -1.85
CA PHE A 203 4.58 3.79 -2.65
C PHE A 203 4.27 2.80 -3.77
N LEU A 204 3.05 2.92 -4.31
CA LEU A 204 2.60 2.25 -5.52
C LEU A 204 2.60 3.26 -6.67
N ALA A 205 3.32 2.96 -7.75
CA ALA A 205 3.16 3.68 -9.01
C ALA A 205 2.11 2.97 -9.86
N SER A 206 0.93 3.57 -10.03
CA SER A 206 -0.14 3.05 -10.88
C SER A 206 -0.22 3.90 -12.15
N THR A 207 -0.03 3.29 -13.32
CA THR A 207 0.01 4.02 -14.60
C THR A 207 -0.85 3.38 -15.68
N LYS A 208 -1.30 4.26 -16.58
CA LYS A 208 -1.88 4.03 -17.91
C LYS A 208 -1.07 4.78 -18.99
N CYS A 209 0.05 5.38 -18.63
CA CYS A 209 0.94 6.04 -19.56
C CYS A 209 2.02 5.07 -20.02
N TYR A 210 2.56 5.34 -21.20
CA TYR A 210 3.74 4.61 -21.69
C TYR A 210 4.95 4.88 -20.79
N VAL A 211 5.69 3.83 -20.46
CA VAL A 211 6.99 3.92 -19.79
C VAL A 211 8.04 3.36 -20.73
N SER A 212 9.05 4.17 -21.05
CA SER A 212 10.16 3.76 -21.90
C SER A 212 11.10 2.80 -21.15
N LEU A 213 11.94 2.07 -21.89
CA LEU A 213 13.00 1.26 -21.28
C LEU A 213 14.01 2.13 -20.51
N ASP A 214 14.29 3.34 -20.98
CA ASP A 214 15.18 4.30 -20.28
C ASP A 214 14.60 4.72 -18.92
N ASP A 215 13.32 5.09 -18.90
CA ASP A 215 12.62 5.41 -17.65
C ASP A 215 12.58 4.20 -16.70
N ALA A 216 12.32 3.00 -17.21
CA ALA A 216 12.30 1.77 -16.42
C ALA A 216 13.69 1.45 -15.83
N ASN A 217 14.75 1.55 -16.63
CA ASN A 217 16.13 1.38 -16.17
C ASN A 217 16.50 2.41 -15.10
N ARG A 218 16.11 3.68 -15.28
CA ARG A 218 16.34 4.72 -14.28
C ARG A 218 15.72 4.38 -12.92
N LEU A 219 14.51 3.80 -12.91
CA LEU A 219 13.87 3.34 -11.67
C LEU A 219 14.62 2.15 -11.06
N ALA A 220 15.02 1.18 -11.88
CA ALA A 220 15.78 0.02 -11.43
C ALA A 220 17.13 0.45 -10.80
N GLU A 221 17.86 1.35 -11.45
CA GLU A 221 19.13 1.93 -10.99
C GLU A 221 18.97 2.72 -9.69
N ALA A 222 17.85 3.42 -9.52
CA ALA A 222 17.50 4.10 -8.26
C ALA A 222 17.18 3.13 -7.11
N GLY A 223 17.16 1.83 -7.37
CA GLY A 223 16.88 0.79 -6.39
C GLY A 223 15.40 0.53 -6.20
N TRP A 224 14.58 0.59 -7.25
CA TRP A 224 13.13 0.31 -7.18
C TRP A 224 12.83 -1.00 -6.45
N ASN A 225 13.60 -2.04 -6.78
CA ASN A 225 13.51 -3.39 -6.25
C ASN A 225 14.11 -3.55 -4.85
N ASN A 226 14.76 -2.52 -4.30
CA ASN A 226 15.28 -2.56 -2.93
C ASN A 226 14.13 -2.36 -1.94
N PRO A 227 13.81 -3.37 -1.11
CA PRO A 227 12.75 -3.23 -0.13
C PRO A 227 13.12 -2.17 0.91
N VAL A 228 12.12 -1.41 1.35
CA VAL A 228 12.22 -0.54 2.51
C VAL A 228 11.43 -1.18 3.62
N ASN A 229 12.06 -1.47 4.76
CA ASN A 229 11.39 -2.13 5.89
C ASN A 229 10.75 -3.47 5.48
N GLY A 230 11.41 -4.24 4.61
CA GLY A 230 10.88 -5.50 4.09
C GLY A 230 9.72 -5.36 3.10
N VAL A 231 9.34 -4.13 2.73
CA VAL A 231 8.24 -3.84 1.80
C VAL A 231 8.78 -3.46 0.43
N ASN A 232 8.35 -4.19 -0.59
CA ASN A 232 8.63 -3.86 -1.99
C ASN A 232 7.70 -2.75 -2.50
N ARG A 233 8.25 -1.88 -3.33
CA ARG A 233 7.43 -0.96 -4.14
C ARG A 233 6.71 -1.76 -5.22
N GLU A 234 5.52 -1.31 -5.56
CA GLU A 234 4.71 -1.95 -6.59
C GLU A 234 4.63 -1.03 -7.80
N PHE A 235 4.91 -1.57 -8.98
CA PHE A 235 4.66 -0.89 -10.25
C PHE A 235 3.45 -1.56 -10.91
N GLN A 236 2.34 -0.84 -11.00
CA GLN A 236 1.10 -1.36 -11.55
C GLN A 236 0.80 -0.70 -12.90
N VAL A 237 0.58 -1.53 -13.92
CA VAL A 237 0.10 -1.11 -15.24
C VAL A 237 -1.38 -1.48 -15.35
N SER A 238 -2.21 -0.48 -15.63
CA SER A 238 -3.66 -0.67 -15.69
C SER A 238 -4.07 -1.18 -17.06
N ILE A 239 -4.45 -2.42 -17.23
CA ILE A 239 -4.95 -2.93 -18.51
C ILE A 239 -6.27 -3.61 -18.23
N ASP A 240 -7.36 -3.11 -18.82
CA ASP A 240 -8.70 -3.59 -18.46
C ASP A 240 -9.21 -4.72 -19.35
N SER A 241 -8.60 -4.91 -20.51
CA SER A 241 -9.05 -5.88 -21.51
C SER A 241 -7.85 -6.38 -22.33
N PRO A 242 -7.79 -7.69 -22.65
CA PRO A 242 -6.85 -8.23 -23.61
C PRO A 242 -7.26 -7.95 -25.07
N ASP A 243 -8.49 -7.46 -25.30
CA ASP A 243 -8.99 -7.11 -26.63
C ASP A 243 -8.67 -5.64 -26.97
N PRO A 244 -7.97 -5.35 -28.09
CA PRO A 244 -7.58 -4.00 -28.47
C PRO A 244 -8.75 -3.01 -28.58
N GLU A 245 -9.87 -3.43 -29.17
CA GLU A 245 -11.02 -2.54 -29.37
C GLU A 245 -11.70 -2.18 -28.05
N THR A 246 -11.87 -3.18 -27.17
CA THR A 246 -12.43 -3.00 -25.83
C THR A 246 -11.51 -2.14 -24.97
N ALA A 247 -10.20 -2.38 -25.00
CA ALA A 247 -9.22 -1.58 -24.27
C ALA A 247 -9.25 -0.10 -24.71
N ASP A 248 -9.23 0.16 -26.03
CA ASP A 248 -9.31 1.50 -26.58
C ASP A 248 -10.63 2.20 -26.23
N ARG A 249 -11.75 1.46 -26.25
CA ARG A 249 -13.08 1.95 -25.86
C ARG A 249 -13.12 2.37 -24.40
N LEU A 250 -12.60 1.54 -23.50
CA LEU A 250 -12.57 1.83 -22.06
C LEU A 250 -11.67 3.03 -21.75
N MET A 251 -10.52 3.15 -22.44
CA MET A 251 -9.54 4.23 -22.23
C MET A 251 -9.85 5.52 -22.99
N ARG A 252 -10.73 5.45 -23.99
CA ARG A 252 -10.91 6.48 -25.03
C ARG A 252 -9.58 6.91 -25.65
N CYS A 253 -8.73 5.94 -25.93
CA CYS A 253 -7.37 6.17 -26.40
C CYS A 253 -6.99 5.08 -27.38
N LYS A 254 -6.68 5.43 -28.65
CA LYS A 254 -6.38 4.43 -29.68
C LYS A 254 -5.00 3.78 -29.46
N GLY A 255 -4.89 2.48 -29.76
CA GLY A 255 -3.66 1.72 -29.63
C GLY A 255 -3.16 1.62 -28.18
N TYR A 256 -4.07 1.71 -27.20
CA TYR A 256 -3.73 1.70 -25.80
C TYR A 256 -3.04 0.40 -25.40
N LEU A 257 -3.65 -0.73 -25.76
CA LEU A 257 -3.17 -2.05 -25.39
C LEU A 257 -1.73 -2.29 -25.86
N SER A 258 -1.41 -1.92 -27.10
CA SER A 258 -0.06 -2.06 -27.65
C SER A 258 0.99 -1.29 -26.84
N ARG A 259 0.71 -0.03 -26.47
CA ARG A 259 1.64 0.77 -25.63
C ARG A 259 1.75 0.23 -24.21
N ALA A 260 0.65 -0.27 -23.65
CA ALA A 260 0.65 -0.86 -22.32
C ALA A 260 1.44 -2.17 -22.29
N THR A 261 1.32 -3.01 -23.31
CA THR A 261 2.12 -4.24 -23.46
C THR A 261 3.60 -3.93 -23.64
N GLU A 262 3.95 -2.91 -24.42
CA GLU A 262 5.34 -2.44 -24.52
C GLU A 262 5.89 -1.93 -23.18
N THR A 263 5.05 -1.22 -22.40
CA THR A 263 5.40 -0.81 -21.03
C THR A 263 5.66 -1.99 -20.11
N LEU A 264 4.84 -3.05 -20.19
CA LEU A 264 5.09 -4.28 -19.44
C LEU A 264 6.45 -4.90 -19.80
N GLN A 265 6.76 -5.00 -21.10
CA GLN A 265 8.03 -5.53 -21.57
C GLN A 265 9.21 -4.68 -21.08
N ASN A 266 9.14 -3.36 -21.22
CA ASN A 266 10.19 -2.44 -20.77
C ASN A 266 10.46 -2.55 -19.26
N LEU A 267 9.42 -2.70 -18.44
CA LEU A 267 9.56 -2.90 -16.99
C LEU A 267 10.25 -4.24 -16.69
N MET A 268 9.82 -5.32 -17.33
CA MET A 268 10.41 -6.65 -17.14
C MET A 268 11.87 -6.70 -17.62
N ASP A 269 12.20 -6.05 -18.74
CA ASP A 269 13.56 -5.95 -19.27
C ASP A 269 14.49 -5.18 -18.33
N ALA A 270 13.96 -4.17 -17.62
CA ALA A 270 14.67 -3.46 -16.55
C ALA A 270 14.71 -4.23 -15.22
N GLY A 271 14.13 -5.44 -15.16
CA GLY A 271 14.06 -6.26 -13.95
C GLY A 271 13.04 -5.79 -12.92
N ILE A 272 12.07 -4.96 -13.29
CA ILE A 272 10.94 -4.54 -12.44
C ILE A 272 9.76 -5.45 -12.74
N GLU A 273 9.31 -6.23 -11.75
CA GLU A 273 8.13 -7.09 -11.91
C GLU A 273 6.83 -6.25 -11.83
N PRO A 274 6.07 -6.13 -12.93
CA PRO A 274 4.86 -5.33 -12.92
C PRO A 274 3.65 -6.12 -12.43
N LYS A 275 2.73 -5.41 -11.79
CA LYS A 275 1.35 -5.87 -11.53
C LYS A 275 0.42 -5.37 -12.63
N VAL A 276 -0.42 -6.24 -13.18
CA VAL A 276 -1.51 -5.81 -14.08
C VAL A 276 -2.79 -5.65 -13.28
N LYS A 277 -3.47 -4.50 -13.46
CA LYS A 277 -4.76 -4.24 -12.83
C LYS A 277 -5.85 -3.93 -13.84
N ALA A 278 -7.02 -4.54 -13.67
CA ALA A 278 -8.21 -4.27 -14.46
C ALA A 278 -9.37 -3.75 -13.60
N VAL A 279 -10.07 -2.74 -14.10
CA VAL A 279 -11.39 -2.34 -13.59
C VAL A 279 -12.48 -3.08 -14.39
N LEU A 280 -13.28 -3.87 -13.72
CA LEU A 280 -14.37 -4.63 -14.31
C LEU A 280 -15.65 -3.81 -14.36
N THR A 281 -16.24 -3.79 -15.56
CA THR A 281 -17.50 -3.16 -15.93
C THR A 281 -18.32 -4.15 -16.76
N PRO A 282 -19.61 -3.89 -17.04
CA PRO A 282 -20.40 -4.71 -17.96
C PRO A 282 -19.76 -4.91 -19.35
N ILE A 283 -18.83 -4.04 -19.75
CA ILE A 283 -18.15 -4.09 -21.04
C ILE A 283 -17.07 -5.19 -21.09
N ASN A 284 -16.40 -5.51 -19.99
CA ASN A 284 -15.19 -6.36 -19.99
C ASN A 284 -15.18 -7.48 -18.94
N TYR A 285 -16.16 -7.56 -18.02
CA TYR A 285 -16.13 -8.58 -16.95
C TYR A 285 -16.05 -10.03 -17.46
N HIS A 286 -16.60 -10.28 -18.66
CA HIS A 286 -16.62 -11.60 -19.28
C HIS A 286 -15.25 -12.00 -19.86
N GLN A 287 -14.32 -11.05 -19.99
CA GLN A 287 -12.96 -11.28 -20.48
C GLN A 287 -11.97 -11.56 -19.34
N ALA A 288 -12.43 -11.71 -18.09
CA ALA A 288 -11.56 -11.81 -16.93
C ALA A 288 -10.62 -13.03 -16.96
N TYR A 289 -11.08 -14.17 -17.52
CA TYR A 289 -10.24 -15.35 -17.73
C TYR A 289 -9.18 -15.09 -18.81
N ASP A 290 -9.63 -14.70 -20.02
CA ASP A 290 -8.78 -14.41 -21.19
C ASP A 290 -7.73 -13.32 -20.88
N HIS A 291 -8.06 -12.39 -19.99
CA HIS A 291 -7.14 -11.37 -19.51
C HIS A 291 -5.97 -12.00 -18.76
N VAL A 292 -6.24 -12.87 -17.79
CA VAL A 292 -5.18 -13.60 -17.06
C VAL A 292 -4.38 -14.45 -18.03
N GLU A 293 -5.04 -15.20 -18.91
CA GLU A 293 -4.40 -16.05 -19.92
C GLU A 293 -3.39 -15.25 -20.75
N THR A 294 -3.87 -14.20 -21.43
CA THR A 294 -3.08 -13.37 -22.35
C THR A 294 -1.84 -12.77 -21.68
N PHE A 295 -2.00 -12.14 -20.51
CA PHE A 295 -0.87 -11.46 -19.86
C PHE A 295 0.04 -12.44 -19.11
N SER A 296 -0.46 -13.63 -18.72
CA SER A 296 0.39 -14.67 -18.12
C SER A 296 1.37 -15.27 -19.14
N GLU A 297 0.96 -15.37 -20.41
CA GLU A 297 1.83 -15.76 -21.53
C GLU A 297 2.92 -14.71 -21.79
N LEU A 298 2.63 -13.44 -21.50
CA LEU A 298 3.61 -12.35 -21.52
C LEU A 298 4.52 -12.32 -20.28
N GLY A 299 4.40 -13.28 -19.36
CA GLY A 299 5.26 -13.38 -18.18
C GLY A 299 4.74 -12.67 -16.92
N ILE A 300 3.55 -12.06 -16.98
CA ILE A 300 2.95 -11.41 -15.80
C ILE A 300 2.53 -12.44 -14.77
N ARG A 301 2.90 -12.21 -13.51
CA ARG A 301 2.60 -13.10 -12.38
C ARG A 301 1.63 -12.53 -11.36
N ASN A 302 1.36 -11.23 -11.40
CA ASN A 302 0.55 -10.54 -10.40
C ASN A 302 -0.60 -9.73 -11.03
N PHE A 303 -1.82 -10.13 -10.69
CA PHE A 303 -3.07 -9.62 -11.22
C PHE A 303 -3.99 -9.08 -10.13
N GLN A 304 -4.57 -7.91 -10.38
CA GLN A 304 -5.60 -7.33 -9.53
C GLN A 304 -6.86 -6.96 -10.33
N PHE A 305 -8.01 -7.47 -9.90
CA PHE A 305 -9.30 -7.17 -10.51
C PHE A 305 -10.19 -6.42 -9.55
N THR A 306 -10.65 -5.23 -9.94
CA THR A 306 -11.56 -4.45 -9.12
C THR A 306 -12.88 -4.16 -9.81
N SER A 307 -14.01 -4.27 -9.11
CA SER A 307 -15.29 -3.84 -9.65
C SER A 307 -15.32 -2.31 -9.75
N TYR A 308 -15.91 -1.78 -10.82
CA TYR A 308 -16.15 -0.35 -10.91
C TYR A 308 -16.95 0.17 -9.71
N ALA A 309 -16.47 1.27 -9.12
CA ALA A 309 -17.04 1.91 -7.95
C ALA A 309 -17.40 3.36 -8.24
N ARG A 310 -18.34 3.90 -7.45
CA ARG A 310 -18.78 5.30 -7.58
C ARG A 310 -17.63 6.25 -7.26
N SER A 311 -17.45 7.27 -8.10
CA SER A 311 -16.57 8.41 -7.84
C SER A 311 -17.37 9.71 -7.88
N HIS A 312 -16.83 10.78 -7.29
CA HIS A 312 -17.51 12.08 -7.23
C HIS A 312 -17.56 12.80 -8.59
N TYR A 313 -16.51 12.68 -9.42
CA TYR A 313 -16.33 13.56 -10.57
C TYR A 313 -16.88 13.00 -11.88
N ARG A 314 -16.64 11.72 -12.14
CA ARG A 314 -17.18 11.04 -13.30
C ARG A 314 -17.84 9.76 -12.84
N HIS A 315 -19.13 9.69 -13.15
CA HIS A 315 -19.92 8.53 -12.81
C HIS A 315 -20.94 8.24 -13.88
N ASP A 316 -20.98 6.98 -14.29
CA ASP A 316 -22.00 6.40 -15.14
C ASP A 316 -22.54 5.14 -14.45
N ASP A 317 -23.83 5.11 -14.13
CA ASP A 317 -24.49 3.98 -13.47
C ASP A 317 -24.47 2.72 -14.36
N HIS A 318 -24.40 2.87 -15.68
CA HIS A 318 -24.34 1.75 -16.62
C HIS A 318 -23.02 0.97 -16.55
N LEU A 319 -22.01 1.48 -15.83
CA LEU A 319 -20.75 0.81 -15.63
C LEU A 319 -20.73 -0.08 -14.38
N PHE A 320 -21.80 -0.10 -13.58
CA PHE A 320 -21.89 -1.02 -12.45
C PHE A 320 -22.21 -2.45 -12.88
N LEU A 321 -21.46 -3.39 -12.33
CA LEU A 321 -21.78 -4.80 -12.43
C LEU A 321 -23.04 -5.13 -11.62
N THR A 322 -23.94 -5.88 -12.22
CA THR A 322 -25.01 -6.57 -11.47
C THR A 322 -24.41 -7.67 -10.61
N ASP A 323 -25.17 -8.17 -9.63
CA ASP A 323 -24.70 -9.26 -8.77
C ASP A 323 -24.47 -10.56 -9.57
N GLU A 324 -25.25 -10.79 -10.62
CA GLU A 324 -25.03 -11.90 -11.57
C GLU A 324 -23.69 -11.74 -12.33
N MET A 325 -23.39 -10.53 -12.81
CA MET A 325 -22.12 -10.26 -13.50
C MET A 325 -20.93 -10.41 -12.57
N LYS A 326 -21.04 -9.96 -11.31
CA LYS A 326 -19.97 -10.13 -10.31
C LYS A 326 -19.72 -11.60 -9.99
N LEU A 327 -20.79 -12.40 -9.89
CA LEU A 327 -20.67 -13.85 -9.68
C LEU A 327 -19.95 -14.51 -10.86
N LYS A 328 -20.37 -14.21 -12.10
CA LYS A 328 -19.70 -14.72 -13.31
C LYS A 328 -18.22 -14.31 -13.38
N ALA A 329 -17.91 -13.04 -13.08
CA ALA A 329 -16.52 -12.57 -13.03
C ALA A 329 -15.69 -13.31 -11.97
N SER A 330 -16.27 -13.54 -10.78
CA SER A 330 -15.63 -14.32 -9.72
C SER A 330 -15.37 -15.75 -10.16
N ASP A 331 -16.31 -16.40 -10.83
CA ASP A 331 -16.16 -17.77 -11.33
C ASP A 331 -15.08 -17.86 -12.42
N LEU A 332 -15.02 -16.89 -13.34
CA LEU A 332 -13.94 -16.79 -14.33
C LEU A 332 -12.57 -16.63 -13.68
N LEU A 333 -12.44 -15.78 -12.66
CA LEU A 333 -11.18 -15.55 -11.96
C LEU A 333 -10.75 -16.77 -11.11
N LYS A 334 -11.70 -17.52 -10.55
CA LYS A 334 -11.42 -18.80 -9.89
C LYS A 334 -10.94 -19.85 -10.87
N ALA A 335 -11.62 -19.99 -12.02
CA ALA A 335 -11.18 -20.88 -13.08
C ALA A 335 -9.77 -20.52 -13.58
N ALA A 336 -9.46 -19.23 -13.73
CA ALA A 336 -8.10 -18.78 -14.06
C ALA A 336 -7.09 -19.17 -12.97
N LYS A 337 -7.45 -19.00 -11.68
CA LYS A 337 -6.59 -19.43 -10.57
C LYS A 337 -6.36 -20.95 -10.52
N GLU A 338 -7.33 -21.75 -10.98
CA GLU A 338 -7.18 -23.20 -11.13
C GLU A 338 -6.25 -23.57 -12.29
N SER A 339 -6.39 -22.89 -13.44
CA SER A 339 -5.50 -23.07 -14.60
C SER A 339 -4.06 -22.63 -14.30
N TRP A 340 -3.88 -21.60 -13.48
CA TRP A 340 -2.56 -21.10 -13.09
C TRP A 340 -2.43 -20.92 -11.55
N PRO A 341 -2.18 -22.02 -10.81
CA PRO A 341 -2.10 -22.01 -9.34
C PRO A 341 -1.02 -21.10 -8.77
N ASP A 342 0.05 -20.82 -9.52
CA ASP A 342 1.18 -20.02 -9.05
C ASP A 342 0.97 -18.50 -9.22
N LEU A 343 0.00 -18.05 -10.02
CA LEU A 343 -0.24 -16.62 -10.24
C LEU A 343 -0.92 -15.98 -9.03
N ILE A 344 -0.54 -14.76 -8.69
CA ILE A 344 -1.27 -13.95 -7.72
C ILE A 344 -2.47 -13.33 -8.43
N ILE A 345 -3.68 -13.70 -8.02
CA ILE A 345 -4.94 -13.15 -8.55
C ILE A 345 -5.76 -12.63 -7.36
N GLU A 346 -5.81 -11.30 -7.19
CA GLU A 346 -6.44 -10.65 -6.05
C GLU A 346 -7.46 -9.57 -6.45
N GLY A 347 -8.20 -9.06 -5.45
CA GLY A 347 -9.18 -7.98 -5.62
C GLY A 347 -10.60 -8.36 -5.22
N ASP A 348 -11.51 -7.38 -5.18
CA ASP A 348 -12.87 -7.57 -4.67
C ASP A 348 -13.74 -8.43 -5.61
N ALA A 349 -13.42 -8.45 -6.91
CA ALA A 349 -14.10 -9.29 -7.89
C ALA A 349 -13.81 -10.80 -7.71
N VAL A 350 -12.64 -11.16 -7.16
CA VAL A 350 -12.21 -12.57 -7.04
C VAL A 350 -13.08 -13.36 -6.05
N LYS A 351 -13.42 -12.75 -4.91
CA LYS A 351 -14.10 -13.41 -3.78
C LYS A 351 -15.57 -13.02 -3.64
N TYR A 352 -16.23 -12.66 -4.73
CA TYR A 352 -17.63 -12.24 -4.67
C TYR A 352 -18.56 -13.41 -4.31
N THR A 353 -19.44 -13.17 -3.34
CA THR A 353 -20.56 -14.05 -3.00
C THR A 353 -21.85 -13.25 -2.96
N LEU A 354 -22.97 -13.90 -3.28
CA LEU A 354 -24.27 -13.24 -3.23
C LEU A 354 -24.58 -12.78 -1.80
N PRO A 355 -24.99 -11.52 -1.60
CA PRO A 355 -25.32 -11.03 -0.27
C PRO A 355 -26.56 -11.77 0.27
N SER A 356 -26.44 -12.37 1.46
CA SER A 356 -27.57 -12.97 2.17
C SER A 356 -28.71 -11.95 2.38
N PRO A 357 -29.99 -12.38 2.49
CA PRO A 357 -31.11 -11.47 2.73
C PRO A 357 -30.90 -10.55 3.95
N GLU A 358 -30.24 -11.05 5.00
CA GLU A 358 -29.86 -10.29 6.19
C GLU A 358 -28.79 -9.24 5.88
N SER A 359 -27.74 -9.61 5.13
CA SER A 359 -26.70 -8.67 4.71
C SER A 359 -27.23 -7.59 3.77
N GLN A 360 -28.27 -7.87 2.96
CA GLN A 360 -28.94 -6.87 2.14
C GLN A 360 -29.72 -5.86 3.00
N LYS A 361 -30.37 -6.33 4.08
CA LYS A 361 -31.09 -5.49 5.06
C LYS A 361 -30.11 -4.60 5.84
N GLU A 362 -28.96 -5.14 6.23
CA GLU A 362 -27.87 -4.37 6.85
C GLU A 362 -27.20 -3.38 5.89
N ARG A 363 -26.96 -3.76 4.63
CA ARG A 363 -26.44 -2.85 3.59
C ARG A 363 -27.39 -1.68 3.36
N ARG A 364 -28.70 -1.91 3.31
CA ARG A 364 -29.70 -0.84 3.20
C ARG A 364 -29.69 0.10 4.42
N LYS A 365 -29.52 -0.43 5.64
CA LYS A 365 -29.31 0.38 6.85
C LYS A 365 -28.00 1.17 6.82
N LYS A 366 -26.89 0.56 6.37
CA LYS A 366 -25.59 1.23 6.23
C LYS A 366 -25.56 2.27 5.11
N MET A 367 -26.27 2.09 3.99
CA MET A 367 -26.35 3.10 2.93
C MET A 367 -27.09 4.38 3.38
N GLY A 368 -27.93 4.31 4.41
CA GLY A 368 -28.51 5.49 5.06
C GLY A 368 -27.54 6.23 6.00
N VAL A 369 -26.36 5.67 6.31
CA VAL A 369 -25.43 6.16 7.35
C VAL A 369 -23.97 6.25 6.85
N GLN A 370 -23.61 5.61 5.74
CA GLN A 370 -22.27 5.62 5.17
C GLN A 370 -22.29 6.15 3.74
N SER A 371 -22.53 7.45 3.63
CA SER A 371 -21.78 8.25 2.67
C SER A 371 -20.30 8.22 3.09
N ARG A 372 -19.59 7.13 2.76
CA ARG A 372 -18.12 7.23 2.62
C ARG A 372 -17.86 8.07 1.39
N LEU A 373 -18.07 9.38 1.53
CA LEU A 373 -17.34 10.38 0.76
C LEU A 373 -15.87 10.00 0.91
N PHE A 374 -15.21 9.72 -0.20
CA PHE A 374 -13.79 10.04 -0.25
C PHE A 374 -13.70 11.53 0.06
N CYS A 375 -13.33 11.85 1.30
CA CYS A 375 -13.06 13.20 1.74
C CYS A 375 -11.85 13.68 0.94
N ARG A 376 -12.09 14.39 -0.16
CA ARG A 376 -11.10 15.31 -0.75
C ARG A 376 -11.39 16.68 -0.19
N GLN A 377 -10.32 17.32 0.28
CA GLN A 377 -10.31 18.68 0.81
C GLN A 377 -11.24 19.60 0.01
N ASN A 378 -12.14 20.27 0.73
CA ASN A 378 -12.73 21.51 0.26
C ASN A 378 -11.58 22.47 -0.06
N TYR A 379 -11.34 22.73 -1.34
CA TYR A 379 -10.55 23.86 -1.76
C TYR A 379 -11.36 25.13 -1.51
N ALA A 380 -11.24 25.66 -0.29
CA ALA A 380 -11.54 27.06 0.01
C ALA A 380 -10.24 27.67 0.55
N TRP A 381 -9.33 28.01 -0.37
CA TRP A 381 -8.40 29.08 -0.09
C TRP A 381 -9.18 30.37 -0.35
N ASP A 382 -9.92 30.84 0.65
CA ASP A 382 -10.38 32.22 0.65
C ASP A 382 -9.14 33.11 0.72
N ARG A 383 -8.79 33.68 -0.44
CA ARG A 383 -8.01 34.90 -0.49
C ARG A 383 -8.99 36.06 -0.38
N THR A 384 -9.21 36.53 0.84
CA THR A 384 -9.42 37.94 1.20
C THR A 384 -9.34 38.08 2.71
#